data_AF-A0A7S2YKE5-F1
#
_entry.id   AF-A0A7S2YKE5-F1
#
_cell.length_a   1.000
_cell.length_b   1.000
_cell.length_c   1.000
_cell.angle_alpha   90.00
_cell.angle_beta   90.00
_cell.angle_gamma   90.00
#
_symmetry.space_group_name_H-M   'P 1'
#
loop_
_entity.id
_entity.type
_entity.pdbx_description
1 polymer ?
#
loop_
_entity_poly.entity_id
_entity_poly.type
_entity_poly.pdbx_seq_one_letter_code
_entity_poly.pdbx_strand_id
1 'polypeptide(L)'
;VRYDHVLPVELENNGSIVNLKIGYNTGENPFTAAQRFIDAHMLPQYHLSQIADYIQQRTGSASGGAPMLGDASAMAPQPTATTGVPMVSFQHIPAKHYLSFELQAKSAATTMDKMKAKLTEFNKLSESELERVSALMDTIKATSRYHSSKVDDVLILKDMLNTLEPAQTFPALDLARLTVLHPDAANAKHYTAWNEIFQKVVSLFSDAASKEGPAIPMLSFRLFANAFKGGSGAQKALMPLLDTVLHVCVKPHITSSNKNVRLALTTFLYNMAFCGKITAAPSTSIPIELLINTISEVLSTPVYKQYEEACIVRSLQALGTLCLTYPAETKATANGLFMASKVEPAASPHSETAKAVAKEVYNVIQ
;
A
#
# COMPACT_ATOMS: atom_id res chain seq x y z
N VAL A 1 -12.58 -36.49 4.04
CA VAL A 1 -13.34 -36.11 2.84
C VAL A 1 -12.74 -36.87 1.66
N ARG A 2 -13.55 -37.46 0.78
CA ARG A 2 -13.10 -38.18 -0.41
C ARG A 2 -13.23 -37.25 -1.62
N TYR A 3 -12.20 -37.20 -2.46
CA TYR A 3 -12.18 -36.40 -3.69
C TYR A 3 -11.92 -37.32 -4.89
N ASP A 4 -12.41 -36.95 -6.07
CA ASP A 4 -12.16 -37.70 -7.31
C ASP A 4 -10.69 -37.63 -7.74
N HIS A 5 -10.06 -36.47 -7.54
CA HIS A 5 -8.66 -36.21 -7.84
C HIS A 5 -7.94 -35.66 -6.61
N VAL A 6 -6.73 -36.14 -6.36
CA VAL A 6 -5.83 -35.62 -5.31
C VAL A 6 -4.49 -35.27 -5.96
N LEU A 7 -4.23 -33.98 -6.15
CA LEU A 7 -3.07 -33.48 -6.89
C LEU A 7 -1.99 -32.97 -5.90
N PRO A 8 -0.70 -33.29 -6.10
CA PRO A 8 0.38 -32.79 -5.25
C PRO A 8 0.73 -31.33 -5.57
N VAL A 9 0.87 -30.50 -4.54
CA VAL A 9 1.28 -29.09 -4.66
C VAL A 9 2.55 -28.89 -3.84
N GLU A 10 3.60 -28.39 -4.48
CA GLU A 10 4.89 -28.10 -3.82
C GLU A 10 4.96 -26.60 -3.50
N LEU A 11 5.11 -26.21 -2.25
CA LEU A 11 5.29 -24.81 -1.88
C LEU A 11 6.76 -24.60 -1.48
N GLU A 12 7.42 -23.62 -2.09
CA GLU A 12 8.74 -23.19 -1.65
C GLU A 12 8.59 -22.09 -0.60
N ASN A 13 9.00 -22.36 0.64
CA ASN A 13 8.99 -21.41 1.75
C ASN A 13 10.35 -21.35 2.44
N ASN A 14 11.03 -20.19 2.33
CA ASN A 14 12.34 -19.93 2.92
C ASN A 14 13.37 -21.04 2.66
N GLY A 15 13.44 -21.54 1.42
CA GLY A 15 14.37 -22.60 1.01
C GLY A 15 13.97 -24.02 1.47
N SER A 16 12.79 -24.19 2.07
CA SER A 16 12.21 -25.49 2.39
C SER A 16 11.01 -25.78 1.49
N ILE A 17 10.98 -26.96 0.86
CA ILE A 17 9.87 -27.40 0.01
C ILE A 17 8.83 -28.11 0.90
N VAL A 18 7.61 -27.58 0.96
CA VAL A 18 6.47 -28.19 1.64
C VAL A 18 5.58 -28.87 0.61
N ASN A 19 5.37 -30.17 0.77
CA ASN A 19 4.49 -30.96 -0.09
C ASN A 19 3.07 -31.01 0.49
N LEU A 20 2.13 -30.35 -0.17
CA LEU A 20 0.70 -30.36 0.14
C LEU A 20 -0.09 -31.16 -0.90
N LYS A 21 -1.36 -31.43 -0.62
CA LYS A 21 -2.27 -32.14 -1.54
C LYS A 21 -3.58 -31.40 -1.68
N ILE A 22 -3.96 -31.05 -2.90
CA ILE A 22 -5.25 -30.43 -3.20
C ILE A 22 -6.26 -31.49 -3.67
N GLY A 23 -7.44 -31.46 -3.07
CA GLY A 23 -8.56 -32.32 -3.45
C GLY A 23 -9.52 -31.60 -4.40
N TYR A 24 -9.89 -32.27 -5.49
CA TYR A 24 -10.77 -31.74 -6.54
C TYR A 24 -11.80 -32.80 -6.99
N ASN A 25 -13.06 -32.40 -7.17
CA ASN A 25 -14.11 -33.26 -7.71
C ASN A 25 -14.37 -32.97 -9.19
N THR A 26 -14.71 -33.99 -9.96
CA THR A 26 -14.99 -33.87 -11.39
C THR A 26 -16.25 -33.01 -11.57
N GLY A 27 -16.12 -31.91 -12.33
CA GLY A 27 -17.21 -30.94 -12.53
C GLY A 27 -17.28 -29.84 -11.47
N GLU A 28 -16.40 -29.84 -10.45
CA GLU A 28 -16.24 -28.72 -9.53
C GLU A 28 -15.58 -27.53 -10.24
N ASN A 29 -15.90 -26.30 -9.83
CA ASN A 29 -15.17 -25.13 -10.33
C ASN A 29 -13.72 -25.13 -9.78
N PRO A 30 -12.67 -25.11 -10.63
CA PRO A 30 -11.27 -25.12 -10.20
C PRO A 30 -10.90 -23.98 -9.25
N PHE A 31 -11.49 -22.79 -9.41
CA PHE A 31 -11.27 -21.65 -8.51
C PHE A 31 -11.90 -21.89 -7.13
N THR A 32 -13.02 -22.60 -7.05
CA THR A 32 -13.62 -22.98 -5.76
C THR A 32 -12.76 -24.00 -5.02
N ALA A 33 -12.24 -25.00 -5.72
CA ALA A 33 -11.31 -25.98 -5.14
C ALA A 33 -9.98 -25.32 -4.71
N ALA A 34 -9.46 -24.40 -5.52
CA ALA A 34 -8.28 -23.61 -5.22
C ALA A 34 -8.48 -22.72 -3.99
N GLN A 35 -9.63 -22.03 -3.89
CA GLN A 35 -9.96 -21.20 -2.72
C GLN A 35 -10.01 -22.04 -1.44
N ARG A 36 -10.70 -23.19 -1.48
CA ARG A 36 -10.75 -24.12 -0.34
C ARG A 36 -9.35 -24.54 0.12
N PHE A 37 -8.45 -24.81 -0.83
CA PHE A 37 -7.08 -25.19 -0.52
C PHE A 37 -6.27 -24.04 0.09
N ILE A 38 -6.42 -22.82 -0.43
CA ILE A 38 -5.81 -21.61 0.12
C ILE A 38 -6.25 -21.38 1.56
N ASP A 39 -7.55 -21.44 1.82
CA ASP A 39 -8.11 -21.20 3.16
C ASP A 39 -7.64 -22.29 4.15
N ALA A 40 -7.65 -23.55 3.72
CA ALA A 40 -7.26 -24.69 4.57
C ALA A 40 -5.78 -24.67 4.98
N HIS A 41 -4.92 -24.11 4.13
CA HIS A 41 -3.48 -24.05 4.36
C HIS A 41 -2.97 -22.64 4.71
N MET A 42 -3.88 -21.68 4.90
CA MET A 42 -3.59 -20.26 5.16
C MET A 42 -2.61 -19.68 4.13
N LEU A 43 -2.77 -20.08 2.87
CA LEU A 43 -1.89 -19.62 1.79
C LEU A 43 -2.27 -18.20 1.40
N PRO A 44 -1.32 -17.44 0.83
CA PRO A 44 -1.65 -16.16 0.26
C PRO A 44 -2.64 -16.26 -0.90
N GLN A 45 -3.65 -15.39 -0.89
CA GLN A 45 -4.73 -15.33 -1.89
C GLN A 45 -4.23 -15.19 -3.34
N TYR A 46 -3.03 -14.64 -3.55
CA TYR A 46 -2.44 -14.48 -4.88
C TYR A 46 -2.09 -15.81 -5.56
N HIS A 47 -2.06 -16.94 -4.83
CA HIS A 47 -1.89 -18.26 -5.45
C HIS A 47 -3.17 -18.79 -6.12
N LEU A 48 -4.32 -18.11 -5.97
CA LEU A 48 -5.63 -18.63 -6.43
C LEU A 48 -5.62 -18.98 -7.92
N SER A 49 -5.16 -18.06 -8.77
CA SER A 49 -5.09 -18.30 -10.22
C SER A 49 -4.13 -19.44 -10.56
N GLN A 50 -2.92 -19.42 -10.00
CA GLN A 50 -1.91 -20.46 -10.24
C GLN A 50 -2.40 -21.86 -9.82
N ILE A 51 -3.10 -21.97 -8.68
CA ILE A 51 -3.68 -23.23 -8.22
C ILE A 51 -4.85 -23.65 -9.13
N ALA A 52 -5.73 -22.73 -9.51
CA ALA A 52 -6.85 -23.02 -10.39
C ALA A 52 -6.39 -23.51 -11.78
N ASP A 53 -5.39 -22.84 -12.36
CA ASP A 53 -4.80 -23.22 -13.65
C ASP A 53 -4.11 -24.59 -13.56
N TYR A 54 -3.41 -24.87 -12.45
CA TYR A 54 -2.81 -26.18 -12.19
C TYR A 54 -3.86 -27.31 -12.13
N ILE A 55 -4.99 -27.08 -11.43
CA ILE A 55 -6.10 -28.03 -11.40
C ILE A 55 -6.64 -28.26 -12.81
N GLN A 56 -6.89 -27.19 -13.57
CA GLN A 56 -7.41 -27.27 -14.94
C GLN A 56 -6.48 -28.06 -15.86
N GLN A 57 -5.17 -27.80 -15.80
CA GLN A 57 -4.19 -28.48 -16.64
C GLN A 57 -4.14 -30.00 -16.37
N ARG A 58 -4.18 -30.39 -15.08
CA ARG A 58 -4.08 -31.80 -14.67
C ARG A 58 -5.38 -32.57 -14.88
N THR A 59 -6.53 -31.90 -14.81
CA THR A 59 -7.85 -32.54 -14.93
C THR A 59 -8.40 -32.49 -16.36
N GLY A 60 -8.07 -31.47 -17.15
CA GLY A 60 -8.43 -31.35 -18.57
C GLY A 60 -7.62 -32.26 -19.50
N SER A 61 -6.41 -32.66 -19.10
CA SER A 61 -5.62 -33.68 -19.83
C SER A 61 -6.14 -35.11 -19.64
N ALA A 62 -7.05 -35.34 -18.68
CA ALA A 62 -7.67 -36.66 -18.46
C ALA A 62 -8.91 -36.90 -19.33
N SER A 63 -9.36 -35.91 -20.12
CA SER A 63 -10.57 -35.98 -20.95
C SER A 63 -10.32 -36.09 -22.47
N GLY A 64 -9.10 -36.40 -22.90
CA GLY A 64 -8.74 -36.56 -24.31
C GLY A 64 -8.58 -38.02 -24.74
N GLY A 65 -9.68 -38.67 -25.13
CA GLY A 65 -9.68 -39.85 -26.00
C GLY A 65 -9.23 -41.17 -25.38
N ALA A 66 -10.19 -42.02 -25.00
CA ALA A 66 -9.95 -43.45 -24.92
C ALA A 66 -9.74 -44.01 -26.35
N PRO A 67 -8.61 -44.67 -26.67
CA PRO A 67 -8.58 -45.59 -27.79
C PRO A 67 -9.22 -46.90 -27.35
N MET A 68 -10.16 -47.35 -28.16
CA MET A 68 -10.73 -48.70 -28.10
C MET A 68 -9.65 -49.78 -28.11
N LEU A 69 -9.93 -50.80 -27.31
CA LEU A 69 -9.33 -52.12 -27.17
C LEU A 69 -8.57 -52.64 -28.41
N GLY A 70 -7.29 -52.97 -28.23
CA GLY A 70 -6.45 -53.61 -29.23
C GLY A 70 -5.16 -54.18 -28.65
N ASP A 71 -5.28 -55.40 -28.11
CA ASP A 71 -4.26 -56.45 -27.97
C ASP A 71 -2.94 -56.21 -27.20
N ALA A 72 -2.33 -57.33 -26.83
CA ALA A 72 -1.48 -57.56 -25.68
C ALA A 72 -0.04 -56.99 -25.72
N SER A 73 0.54 -56.95 -24.51
CA SER A 73 1.98 -56.98 -24.19
C SER A 73 2.77 -55.66 -24.30
N ALA A 74 2.77 -54.89 -23.20
CA ALA A 74 3.97 -54.22 -22.68
C ALA A 74 3.65 -53.56 -21.33
N MET A 75 4.23 -54.07 -20.25
CA MET A 75 4.28 -53.38 -18.96
C MET A 75 5.25 -52.20 -19.10
N ALA A 76 4.79 -51.10 -19.70
CA ALA A 76 5.52 -49.84 -19.66
C ALA A 76 5.43 -49.27 -18.24
N PRO A 77 6.53 -48.76 -17.64
CA PRO A 77 6.43 -48.07 -16.36
C PRO A 77 5.48 -46.89 -16.54
N GLN A 78 4.43 -46.81 -15.71
CA GLN A 78 3.67 -45.57 -15.60
C GLN A 78 4.68 -44.44 -15.34
N PRO A 79 4.60 -43.31 -16.05
CA PRO A 79 5.36 -42.14 -15.65
C PRO A 79 4.89 -41.80 -14.24
N THR A 80 5.73 -42.07 -13.24
CA THR A 80 5.63 -41.46 -11.92
C THR A 80 5.57 -39.96 -12.16
N ALA A 81 4.40 -39.37 -11.95
CA ALA A 81 4.19 -37.93 -12.06
C ALA A 81 4.92 -37.23 -10.91
N THR A 82 6.25 -37.21 -10.95
CA THR A 82 7.08 -36.25 -10.24
C THR A 82 6.97 -34.93 -10.98
N THR A 83 6.19 -34.00 -10.43
CA THR A 83 6.54 -32.59 -10.19
C THR A 83 5.28 -31.88 -9.68
N GLY A 84 5.24 -31.55 -8.38
CA GLY A 84 4.36 -30.50 -7.89
C GLY A 84 4.73 -29.17 -8.57
N VAL A 85 3.79 -28.23 -8.66
CA VAL A 85 4.14 -26.87 -9.10
C VAL A 85 4.86 -26.19 -7.94
N PRO A 86 6.12 -25.73 -8.08
CA PRO A 86 6.77 -24.93 -7.05
C PRO A 86 6.03 -23.60 -6.93
N MET A 87 5.32 -23.41 -5.82
CA MET A 87 4.69 -22.15 -5.49
C MET A 87 5.67 -21.31 -4.71
N VAL A 88 6.08 -20.20 -5.30
CA VAL A 88 7.01 -19.26 -4.69
C VAL A 88 6.27 -18.52 -3.57
N SER A 89 6.68 -18.74 -2.32
CA SER A 89 6.28 -17.83 -1.24
C SER A 89 7.27 -16.68 -1.13
N PHE A 90 6.73 -15.50 -0.82
CA PHE A 90 7.50 -14.26 -0.74
C PHE A 90 7.58 -13.81 0.73
N GLN A 91 8.77 -13.43 1.19
CA GLN A 91 9.01 -13.04 2.58
C GLN A 91 8.70 -11.55 2.82
N HIS A 92 8.98 -10.71 1.82
CA HIS A 92 8.97 -9.25 1.92
C HIS A 92 7.76 -8.61 1.23
N ILE A 93 7.15 -9.29 0.25
CA ILE A 93 5.89 -8.90 -0.40
C ILE A 93 4.79 -9.95 -0.16
N PRO A 94 3.50 -9.57 -0.22
CA PRO A 94 2.98 -8.20 -0.32
C PRO A 94 3.15 -7.41 0.98
N ALA A 95 2.86 -6.10 0.92
CA ALA A 95 2.76 -5.21 2.07
C ALA A 95 1.86 -5.79 3.17
N LYS A 96 2.25 -5.56 4.43
CA LYS A 96 1.69 -6.26 5.61
C LYS A 96 0.73 -5.42 6.43
N HIS A 97 0.95 -4.11 6.54
CA HIS A 97 0.16 -3.19 7.36
C HIS A 97 0.36 -1.75 6.90
N TYR A 98 -0.54 -0.83 7.25
CA TYR A 98 -0.31 0.60 7.02
C TYR A 98 0.86 1.13 7.81
N LEU A 99 1.71 1.90 7.15
CA LEU A 99 2.79 2.69 7.77
C LEU A 99 2.26 4.06 8.18
N SER A 100 2.83 4.66 9.22
CA SER A 100 2.38 5.96 9.73
C SER A 100 3.50 6.82 10.31
N PHE A 101 3.21 8.11 10.42
CA PHE A 101 4.04 9.13 11.03
C PHE A 101 3.40 9.61 12.33
N GLU A 102 3.68 8.89 13.40
CA GLU A 102 3.08 9.11 14.72
C GLU A 102 3.82 10.17 15.55
N LEU A 103 3.13 10.71 16.56
CA LEU A 103 3.74 11.54 17.58
C LEU A 103 4.55 10.67 18.54
N GLN A 104 5.84 10.94 18.67
CA GLN A 104 6.65 10.26 19.68
C GLN A 104 6.34 10.83 21.06
N ALA A 105 5.99 9.98 22.03
CA ALA A 105 5.63 10.40 23.38
C ALA A 105 6.68 11.34 24.02
N LYS A 106 7.97 11.04 23.82
CA LYS A 106 9.09 11.84 24.35
C LYS A 106 9.16 13.27 23.80
N SER A 107 8.60 13.54 22.64
CA SER A 107 8.62 14.86 22.00
C SER A 107 7.23 15.49 21.88
N ALA A 108 6.19 14.85 22.42
CA ALA A 108 4.81 15.26 22.24
C ALA A 108 4.55 16.70 22.71
N ALA A 109 4.94 17.01 23.95
CA ALA A 109 4.79 18.35 24.52
C ALA A 109 5.56 19.41 23.70
N THR A 110 6.85 19.18 23.46
CA THR A 110 7.71 20.11 22.70
C THR A 110 7.21 20.34 21.28
N THR A 111 6.65 19.33 20.63
CA THR A 111 6.04 19.46 19.30
C THR A 111 4.81 20.36 19.35
N MET A 112 3.90 20.18 20.32
CA MET A 112 2.72 21.03 20.48
C MET A 112 3.09 22.47 20.82
N ASP A 113 4.05 22.67 21.73
CA ASP A 113 4.51 24.00 22.14
C ASP A 113 5.12 24.78 20.96
N LYS A 114 5.93 24.11 20.12
CA LYS A 114 6.49 24.72 18.91
C LYS A 114 5.42 25.08 17.88
N MET A 115 4.41 24.22 17.68
CA MET A 115 3.30 24.54 16.80
C MET A 115 2.52 25.76 17.32
N LYS A 116 2.19 25.78 18.61
CA LYS A 116 1.47 26.89 19.24
C LYS A 116 2.25 28.20 19.14
N ALA A 117 3.56 28.17 19.43
CA ALA A 117 4.42 29.34 19.28
C ALA A 117 4.42 29.90 17.86
N LYS A 118 4.47 29.01 16.83
CA LYS A 118 4.38 29.44 15.43
C LYS A 118 3.03 30.04 15.06
N LEU A 119 1.93 29.47 15.54
CA LEU A 119 0.60 30.01 15.31
C LEU A 119 0.43 31.40 15.95
N THR A 120 0.96 31.59 17.16
CA THR A 120 0.99 32.90 17.83
C THR A 120 1.88 33.90 17.09
N GLU A 121 3.06 33.48 16.60
CA GLU A 121 3.97 34.32 15.80
C GLU A 121 3.31 34.82 14.51
N PHE A 122 2.55 33.96 13.83
CA PHE A 122 1.83 34.35 12.62
C PHE A 122 0.68 35.30 12.91
N ASN A 123 0.10 35.23 14.11
CA ASN A 123 -0.94 36.14 14.60
C ASN A 123 -2.11 36.31 13.61
N LYS A 124 -2.53 35.20 12.99
CA LYS A 124 -3.64 35.16 12.03
C LYS A 124 -4.94 34.61 12.62
N LEU A 125 -4.85 33.86 13.71
CA LEU A 125 -6.00 33.26 14.38
C LEU A 125 -6.49 34.17 15.50
N SER A 126 -7.81 34.23 15.70
CA SER A 126 -8.43 34.86 16.86
C SER A 126 -8.12 34.11 18.17
N GLU A 127 -8.29 34.77 19.32
CA GLU A 127 -8.09 34.15 20.63
C GLU A 127 -8.97 32.91 20.83
N SER A 128 -10.24 32.97 20.39
CA SER A 128 -11.17 31.83 20.43
C SER A 128 -10.70 30.65 19.57
N GLU A 129 -10.16 30.91 18.38
CA GLU A 129 -9.59 29.85 17.54
C GLU A 129 -8.32 29.24 18.18
N LEU A 130 -7.45 30.06 18.78
CA LEU A 130 -6.25 29.57 19.48
C LEU A 130 -6.60 28.69 20.70
N GLU A 131 -7.70 29.00 21.40
CA GLU A 131 -8.21 28.17 22.49
C GLU A 131 -8.72 26.81 21.97
N ARG A 132 -9.53 26.82 20.90
CA ARG A 132 -10.01 25.59 20.24
C ARG A 132 -8.85 24.71 19.74
N VAL A 133 -7.84 25.32 19.11
CA VAL A 133 -6.62 24.63 18.69
C VAL A 133 -5.85 24.06 19.88
N SER A 134 -5.74 24.81 20.98
CA SER A 134 -5.06 24.33 22.19
C SER A 134 -5.77 23.12 22.80
N ALA A 135 -7.10 23.14 22.89
CA ALA A 135 -7.90 22.02 23.37
C ALA A 135 -7.74 20.77 22.49
N LEU A 136 -7.68 20.96 21.17
CA LEU A 136 -7.37 19.88 20.23
C LEU A 136 -5.96 19.33 20.47
N MET A 137 -4.94 20.17 20.57
CA MET A 137 -3.56 19.76 20.86
C MET A 137 -3.44 18.97 22.17
N ASP A 138 -4.17 19.37 23.20
CA ASP A 138 -4.20 18.68 24.50
C ASP A 138 -4.80 17.28 24.40
N THR A 139 -5.82 17.11 23.54
CA THR A 139 -6.40 15.80 23.25
C THR A 139 -5.43 14.93 22.45
N ILE A 140 -4.82 15.48 21.40
CA ILE A 140 -3.94 14.75 20.48
C ILE A 140 -2.62 14.35 21.13
N LYS A 141 -2.07 15.15 22.07
CA LYS A 141 -0.83 14.79 22.76
C LYS A 141 -1.01 13.63 23.76
N ALA A 142 -2.24 13.36 24.21
CA ALA A 142 -2.55 12.32 25.20
C ALA A 142 -2.88 10.97 24.54
N THR A 143 -1.93 10.41 23.76
CA THR A 143 -2.17 9.21 22.93
C THR A 143 -2.67 7.97 23.69
N SER A 144 -2.30 7.82 24.97
CA SER A 144 -2.79 6.73 25.83
C SER A 144 -4.29 6.80 26.13
N ARG A 145 -4.94 7.95 25.93
CA ARG A 145 -6.36 8.17 26.21
C ARG A 145 -7.28 8.05 25.01
N TYR A 146 -6.73 7.76 23.82
CA TYR A 146 -7.48 7.70 22.54
C TYR A 146 -8.70 6.76 22.56
N HIS A 147 -8.68 5.73 23.41
CA HIS A 147 -9.82 4.81 23.57
C HIS A 147 -11.03 5.44 24.28
N SER A 148 -10.87 6.62 24.90
CA SER A 148 -11.88 7.30 25.73
C SER A 148 -12.09 8.76 25.39
N SER A 149 -11.10 9.43 24.79
CA SER A 149 -11.21 10.82 24.35
C SER A 149 -12.06 10.95 23.08
N LYS A 150 -12.61 12.16 22.90
CA LYS A 150 -13.39 12.57 21.74
C LYS A 150 -12.76 13.79 21.10
N VAL A 151 -12.94 13.91 19.79
CA VAL A 151 -12.47 15.06 19.02
C VAL A 151 -13.67 15.62 18.29
N ASP A 152 -14.27 16.65 18.87
CA ASP A 152 -15.49 17.24 18.30
C ASP A 152 -15.17 18.24 17.18
N ASP A 153 -14.04 18.93 17.30
CA ASP A 153 -13.68 20.04 16.44
C ASP A 153 -12.54 19.69 15.47
N VAL A 154 -12.86 18.89 14.45
CA VAL A 154 -11.93 18.63 13.33
C VAL A 154 -11.90 19.82 12.36
N LEU A 155 -13.00 20.59 12.27
CA LEU A 155 -13.16 21.70 11.33
C LEU A 155 -12.21 22.86 11.60
N ILE A 156 -11.77 23.07 12.85
CA ILE A 156 -10.72 24.07 13.15
C ILE A 156 -9.46 23.90 12.28
N LEU A 157 -9.13 22.68 11.85
CA LEU A 157 -8.00 22.44 10.95
C LEU A 157 -8.22 23.05 9.56
N LYS A 158 -9.46 23.00 9.05
CA LYS A 158 -9.84 23.65 7.80
C LYS A 158 -9.77 25.16 7.95
N ASP A 159 -10.28 25.69 9.07
CA ASP A 159 -10.26 27.12 9.36
C ASP A 159 -8.81 27.63 9.40
N MET A 160 -7.91 26.93 10.10
CA MET A 160 -6.47 27.21 10.08
C MET A 160 -5.88 27.22 8.66
N LEU A 161 -6.19 26.23 7.83
CA LEU A 161 -5.67 26.14 6.46
C LEU A 161 -6.20 27.25 5.54
N ASN A 162 -7.37 27.82 5.84
CA ASN A 162 -7.95 28.93 5.07
C ASN A 162 -7.49 30.30 5.56
N THR A 163 -7.21 30.43 6.86
CA THR A 163 -6.80 31.69 7.48
C THR A 163 -5.30 31.95 7.36
N LEU A 164 -4.47 30.91 7.38
CA LEU A 164 -3.02 31.03 7.25
C LEU A 164 -2.60 31.26 5.78
N GLU A 165 -1.57 32.08 5.59
CA GLU A 165 -0.93 32.22 4.28
C GLU A 165 -0.35 30.88 3.83
N PRO A 166 -0.23 30.61 2.52
CA PRO A 166 0.19 29.29 2.02
C PRO A 166 1.50 28.78 2.65
N ALA A 167 2.53 29.62 2.73
CA ALA A 167 3.83 29.29 3.36
C ALA A 167 3.76 29.09 4.90
N GLN A 168 2.68 29.54 5.55
CA GLN A 168 2.46 29.47 6.99
C GLN A 168 1.57 28.29 7.40
N THR A 169 1.05 27.52 6.46
CA THR A 169 0.11 26.40 6.73
C THR A 169 0.74 25.19 7.44
N PHE A 170 2.08 25.12 7.55
CA PHE A 170 2.75 23.94 8.08
C PHE A 170 2.34 23.53 9.51
N PRO A 171 2.04 24.42 10.49
CA PRO A 171 1.57 23.98 11.80
C PRO A 171 0.18 23.34 11.73
N ALA A 172 -0.69 23.83 10.83
CA ALA A 172 -2.00 23.24 10.59
C ALA A 172 -1.88 21.84 9.98
N LEU A 173 -0.98 21.67 9.00
CA LEU A 173 -0.68 20.37 8.40
C LEU A 173 -0.05 19.40 9.41
N ASP A 174 0.84 19.89 10.28
CA ASP A 174 1.49 19.08 11.30
C ASP A 174 0.49 18.60 12.37
N LEU A 175 -0.45 19.46 12.77
CA LEU A 175 -1.55 19.06 13.65
C LEU A 175 -2.51 18.09 12.94
N ALA A 176 -2.91 18.38 11.70
CA ALA A 176 -3.83 17.54 10.94
C ALA A 176 -3.33 16.11 10.77
N ARG A 177 -2.04 15.90 10.46
CA ARG A 177 -1.48 14.54 10.34
C ARG A 177 -1.50 13.75 11.64
N LEU A 178 -1.53 14.43 12.80
CA LEU A 178 -1.61 13.77 14.11
C LEU A 178 -3.08 13.54 14.49
N THR A 179 -3.95 14.53 14.23
CA THR A 179 -5.39 14.43 14.44
C THR A 179 -6.01 13.28 13.66
N VAL A 180 -5.59 13.07 12.41
CA VAL A 180 -6.12 11.97 11.58
C VAL A 180 -5.80 10.59 12.14
N LEU A 181 -4.89 10.45 13.10
CA LEU A 181 -4.60 9.17 13.76
C LEU A 181 -5.45 8.92 15.02
N HIS A 182 -6.22 9.91 15.48
CA HIS A 182 -7.14 9.72 16.60
C HIS A 182 -8.40 8.97 16.10
N PRO A 183 -8.77 7.80 16.69
CA PRO A 183 -9.87 6.97 16.18
C PRO A 183 -11.21 7.72 16.06
N ASP A 184 -11.53 8.57 17.04
CA ASP A 184 -12.75 9.38 16.99
C ASP A 184 -12.68 10.49 15.92
N ALA A 185 -11.51 11.10 15.67
CA ALA A 185 -11.38 12.18 14.69
C ALA A 185 -11.41 11.64 13.25
N ALA A 186 -10.92 10.43 13.02
CA ALA A 186 -10.85 9.82 11.69
C ALA A 186 -12.08 8.97 11.32
N ASN A 187 -13.07 8.90 12.22
CA ASN A 187 -14.28 8.12 11.98
C ASN A 187 -15.17 8.74 10.89
N ALA A 188 -16.18 8.00 10.46
CA ALA A 188 -17.09 8.40 9.39
C ALA A 188 -17.88 9.70 9.67
N LYS A 189 -18.08 10.09 10.93
CA LYS A 189 -18.83 11.31 11.29
C LYS A 189 -18.11 12.59 10.85
N HIS A 190 -16.78 12.51 10.68
CA HIS A 190 -15.95 13.62 10.20
C HIS A 190 -15.58 13.52 8.72
N TYR A 191 -16.25 12.67 7.93
CA TYR A 191 -15.98 12.52 6.49
C TYR A 191 -15.96 13.88 5.77
N THR A 192 -16.98 14.71 5.97
CA THR A 192 -17.09 16.02 5.30
C THR A 192 -15.92 16.94 5.67
N ALA A 193 -15.57 17.01 6.96
CA ALA A 193 -14.45 17.82 7.43
C ALA A 193 -13.14 17.35 6.78
N TRP A 194 -12.86 16.05 6.75
CA TRP A 194 -11.65 15.52 6.12
C TRP A 194 -11.64 15.74 4.61
N ASN A 195 -12.77 15.62 3.93
CA ASN A 195 -12.84 15.85 2.49
C ASN A 195 -12.47 17.30 2.14
N GLU A 196 -13.02 18.27 2.87
CA GLU A 196 -12.70 19.68 2.71
C GLU A 196 -11.24 19.99 3.06
N ILE A 197 -10.71 19.38 4.13
CA ILE A 197 -9.30 19.48 4.51
C ILE A 197 -8.41 18.96 3.37
N PHE A 198 -8.66 17.76 2.84
CA PHE A 198 -7.82 17.20 1.77
C PHE A 198 -7.90 18.01 0.48
N GLN A 199 -9.08 18.49 0.09
CA GLN A 199 -9.20 19.39 -1.07
C GLN A 199 -8.38 20.66 -0.88
N LYS A 200 -8.44 21.27 0.31
CA LYS A 200 -7.62 22.45 0.63
C LYS A 200 -6.13 22.11 0.59
N VAL A 201 -5.70 20.99 1.16
CA VAL A 201 -4.30 20.53 1.13
C VAL A 201 -3.81 20.33 -0.30
N VAL A 202 -4.61 19.69 -1.17
CA VAL A 202 -4.27 19.53 -2.60
C VAL A 202 -4.12 20.89 -3.28
N SER A 203 -5.01 21.85 -2.99
CA SER A 203 -4.94 23.19 -3.58
C SER A 203 -3.65 23.95 -3.23
N LEU A 204 -3.00 23.65 -2.09
CA LEU A 204 -1.72 24.26 -1.73
C LEU A 204 -0.62 23.92 -2.75
N PHE A 205 -0.69 22.77 -3.43
CA PHE A 205 0.30 22.37 -4.43
C PHE A 205 0.18 23.14 -5.75
N SER A 206 -0.93 23.85 -5.98
CA SER A 206 -1.06 24.76 -7.12
C SER A 206 -0.37 26.10 -6.87
N ASP A 207 -0.15 26.48 -5.61
CA ASP A 207 0.48 27.73 -5.22
C ASP A 207 2.01 27.63 -5.27
N ALA A 208 2.67 28.62 -5.90
CA ALA A 208 4.12 28.68 -5.99
C ALA A 208 4.78 28.91 -4.61
N ALA A 209 4.17 29.72 -3.74
CA ALA A 209 4.70 30.02 -2.41
C ALA A 209 4.70 28.79 -1.50
N SER A 210 3.74 27.88 -1.69
CA SER A 210 3.68 26.60 -0.96
C SER A 210 4.75 25.59 -1.38
N LYS A 211 5.40 25.81 -2.52
CA LYS A 211 6.47 24.95 -3.05
C LYS A 211 7.85 25.34 -2.51
N GLU A 212 7.96 26.49 -1.83
CA GLU A 212 9.20 26.93 -1.22
C GLU A 212 9.50 26.10 0.03
N GLY A 213 10.32 25.07 -0.15
CA GLY A 213 10.87 24.27 0.93
C GLY A 213 10.10 22.98 1.24
N PRO A 214 10.62 22.17 2.18
CA PRO A 214 10.18 20.79 2.35
C PRO A 214 8.94 20.62 3.24
N ALA A 215 8.55 21.64 4.02
CA ALA A 215 7.60 21.48 5.12
C ALA A 215 6.20 21.07 4.63
N ILE A 216 5.62 21.84 3.71
CA ILE A 216 4.28 21.62 3.17
C ILE A 216 4.17 20.27 2.44
N PRO A 217 5.03 19.94 1.44
CA PRO A 217 4.94 18.65 0.77
C PRO A 217 5.17 17.47 1.73
N MET A 218 6.16 17.57 2.63
CA MET A 218 6.42 16.54 3.63
C MET A 218 5.19 16.29 4.52
N LEU A 219 4.61 17.35 5.12
CA LEU A 219 3.50 17.19 6.05
C LEU A 219 2.21 16.77 5.36
N SER A 220 1.98 17.23 4.13
CA SER A 220 0.85 16.80 3.29
C SER A 220 0.92 15.29 2.99
N PHE A 221 2.09 14.79 2.55
CA PHE A 221 2.24 13.35 2.30
C PHE A 221 2.15 12.51 3.58
N ARG A 222 2.61 13.04 4.73
CA ARG A 222 2.42 12.38 6.03
C ARG A 222 0.95 12.32 6.43
N LEU A 223 0.19 13.40 6.19
CA LEU A 223 -1.24 13.45 6.41
C LEU A 223 -1.97 12.42 5.53
N PHE A 224 -1.68 12.40 4.22
CA PHE A 224 -2.28 11.42 3.30
C PHE A 224 -1.92 9.98 3.67
N ALA A 225 -0.66 9.70 4.03
CA ALA A 225 -0.25 8.38 4.50
C ALA A 225 -0.99 7.98 5.78
N ASN A 226 -1.10 8.89 6.76
CA ASN A 226 -1.78 8.63 8.02
C ASN A 226 -3.30 8.47 7.84
N ALA A 227 -3.92 9.11 6.86
CA ALA A 227 -5.35 8.97 6.57
C ALA A 227 -5.77 7.52 6.28
N PHE A 228 -4.89 6.73 5.65
CA PHE A 228 -5.11 5.30 5.44
C PHE A 228 -5.12 4.50 6.75
N LYS A 229 -4.29 4.86 7.73
CA LYS A 229 -4.24 4.19 9.04
C LYS A 229 -5.33 4.67 10.00
N GLY A 230 -5.70 5.95 9.91
CA GLY A 230 -6.48 6.68 10.91
C GLY A 230 -7.88 6.14 11.16
N GLY A 231 -8.61 5.83 10.09
CA GLY A 231 -9.99 5.36 10.19
C GLY A 231 -10.79 5.55 8.91
N SER A 232 -11.97 4.95 8.89
CA SER A 232 -12.80 4.84 7.68
C SER A 232 -13.31 6.18 7.14
N GLY A 233 -13.48 7.21 7.97
CA GLY A 233 -13.94 8.53 7.50
C GLY A 233 -12.87 9.28 6.74
N ALA A 234 -11.69 9.43 7.34
CA ALA A 234 -10.55 10.08 6.70
C ALA A 234 -10.10 9.32 5.44
N GLN A 235 -10.00 7.98 5.52
CA GLN A 235 -9.65 7.17 4.36
C GLN A 235 -10.66 7.37 3.22
N LYS A 236 -11.97 7.21 3.49
CA LYS A 236 -13.01 7.40 2.46
C LYS A 236 -13.01 8.81 1.87
N ALA A 237 -12.70 9.83 2.67
CA ALA A 237 -12.64 11.21 2.20
C ALA A 237 -11.45 11.47 1.25
N LEU A 238 -10.36 10.72 1.40
CA LEU A 238 -9.17 10.81 0.54
C LEU A 238 -9.31 10.01 -0.76
N MET A 239 -10.01 8.87 -0.74
CA MET A 239 -10.12 7.95 -1.88
C MET A 239 -10.52 8.62 -3.22
N PRO A 240 -11.51 9.54 -3.28
CA PRO A 240 -11.88 10.21 -4.53
C PRO A 240 -10.82 11.18 -5.08
N LEU A 241 -9.85 11.57 -4.25
CA LEU A 241 -8.81 12.55 -4.61
C LEU A 241 -7.50 11.89 -5.06
N LEU A 242 -7.38 10.56 -4.99
CA LEU A 242 -6.09 9.86 -5.19
C LEU A 242 -5.47 10.13 -6.56
N ASP A 243 -6.25 10.18 -7.63
CA ASP A 243 -5.76 10.51 -8.97
C ASP A 243 -5.15 11.91 -9.00
N THR A 244 -5.89 12.91 -8.51
CA THR A 244 -5.42 14.30 -8.42
C THR A 244 -4.20 14.41 -7.50
N VAL A 245 -4.17 13.71 -6.37
CA VAL A 245 -3.01 13.72 -5.45
C VAL A 245 -1.78 13.15 -6.14
N LEU A 246 -1.90 12.04 -6.90
CA LEU A 246 -0.78 11.48 -7.64
C LEU A 246 -0.26 12.47 -8.69
N HIS A 247 -1.15 13.11 -9.45
CA HIS A 247 -0.78 13.99 -10.55
C HIS A 247 -0.24 15.36 -10.08
N VAL A 248 -0.95 16.01 -9.18
CA VAL A 248 -0.69 17.39 -8.74
C VAL A 248 0.32 17.44 -7.61
N CYS A 249 0.24 16.51 -6.65
CA CYS A 249 1.08 16.55 -5.46
C CYS A 249 2.33 15.68 -5.61
N VAL A 250 2.17 14.40 -5.96
CA VAL A 250 3.26 13.41 -5.93
C VAL A 250 4.26 13.61 -7.07
N LYS A 251 3.79 13.64 -8.33
CA LYS A 251 4.68 13.70 -9.50
C LYS A 251 5.72 14.83 -9.44
N PRO A 252 5.37 16.09 -9.10
CA PRO A 252 6.35 17.16 -8.98
C PRO A 252 7.42 16.96 -7.88
N HIS A 253 7.17 16.06 -6.92
CA HIS A 253 8.03 15.84 -5.75
C HIS A 253 8.82 14.53 -5.78
N ILE A 254 8.70 13.71 -6.83
CA ILE A 254 9.51 12.49 -7.00
C ILE A 254 11.00 12.82 -7.02
N THR A 255 11.40 13.95 -7.59
CA THR A 255 12.79 14.39 -7.67
C THR A 255 13.22 15.27 -6.48
N SER A 256 12.44 15.31 -5.40
CA SER A 256 12.75 16.15 -4.24
C SER A 256 14.12 15.82 -3.65
N SER A 257 14.94 16.87 -3.44
CA SER A 257 16.23 16.76 -2.75
C SER A 257 16.08 16.47 -1.25
N ASN A 258 14.89 16.67 -0.68
CA ASN A 258 14.66 16.48 0.75
C ASN A 258 14.27 15.03 1.08
N LYS A 259 15.11 14.38 1.88
CA LYS A 259 14.88 13.00 2.35
C LYS A 259 13.54 12.75 3.03
N ASN A 260 13.04 13.74 3.79
CA ASN A 260 11.79 13.56 4.52
C ASN A 260 10.57 13.65 3.59
N VAL A 261 10.66 14.43 2.51
CA VAL A 261 9.63 14.45 1.46
C VAL A 261 9.59 13.11 0.75
N ARG A 262 10.75 12.59 0.31
CA ARG A 262 10.85 11.26 -0.33
C ARG A 262 10.29 10.14 0.55
N LEU A 263 10.66 10.15 1.83
CA LEU A 263 10.17 9.17 2.79
C LEU A 263 8.65 9.25 2.96
N ALA A 264 8.09 10.45 3.11
CA ALA A 264 6.65 10.63 3.26
C ALA A 264 5.88 10.20 2.00
N LEU A 265 6.36 10.60 0.82
CA LEU A 265 5.78 10.26 -0.48
C LEU A 265 5.76 8.75 -0.72
N THR A 266 6.89 8.07 -0.57
CA THR A 266 6.97 6.60 -0.78
C THR A 266 6.15 5.81 0.23
N THR A 267 5.96 6.36 1.45
CA THR A 267 5.05 5.78 2.45
C THR A 267 3.60 5.91 2.03
N PHE A 268 3.21 7.04 1.44
CA PHE A 268 1.87 7.22 0.90
C PHE A 268 1.59 6.23 -0.25
N LEU A 269 2.52 6.08 -1.21
CA LEU A 269 2.39 5.10 -2.29
C LEU A 269 2.29 3.66 -1.78
N TYR A 270 3.09 3.30 -0.78
CA TYR A 270 3.01 2.01 -0.10
C TYR A 270 1.63 1.78 0.53
N ASN A 271 1.09 2.77 1.25
CA ASN A 271 -0.21 2.66 1.88
C ASN A 271 -1.35 2.58 0.85
N MET A 272 -1.24 3.26 -0.30
CA MET A 272 -2.19 3.09 -1.41
C MET A 272 -2.18 1.64 -1.94
N ALA A 273 -1.00 1.07 -2.21
CA ALA A 273 -0.90 -0.31 -2.67
C ALA A 273 -1.47 -1.31 -1.65
N PHE A 274 -1.16 -1.13 -0.36
CA PHE A 274 -1.72 -1.96 0.70
C PHE A 274 -3.23 -1.78 0.85
N CYS A 275 -3.75 -0.56 0.69
CA CYS A 275 -5.19 -0.30 0.66
C CYS A 275 -5.86 -1.13 -0.45
N GLY A 276 -5.30 -1.14 -1.66
CA GLY A 276 -5.82 -1.92 -2.77
C GLY A 276 -5.89 -3.41 -2.43
N LYS A 277 -4.79 -3.95 -1.89
CA LYS A 277 -4.71 -5.35 -1.41
C LYS A 277 -5.83 -5.73 -0.44
N ILE A 278 -6.10 -4.91 0.57
CA ILE A 278 -7.09 -5.27 1.60
C ILE A 278 -8.53 -4.96 1.18
N THR A 279 -8.73 -4.11 0.18
CA THR A 279 -10.06 -3.73 -0.27
C THR A 279 -10.55 -4.55 -1.45
N ALA A 280 -9.65 -5.01 -2.34
CA ALA A 280 -9.74 -5.99 -3.45
C ALA A 280 -11.13 -6.32 -4.05
N ALA A 281 -12.09 -5.43 -3.91
CA ALA A 281 -13.43 -5.50 -4.45
C ALA A 281 -13.42 -4.74 -5.79
N PRO A 282 -14.20 -5.20 -6.79
CA PRO A 282 -14.21 -4.63 -8.14
C PRO A 282 -14.60 -3.15 -8.23
N SER A 283 -15.04 -2.53 -7.14
CA SER A 283 -15.44 -1.13 -7.01
C SER A 283 -14.41 -0.23 -6.30
N THR A 284 -13.21 -0.74 -6.02
CA THR A 284 -12.17 0.05 -5.32
C THR A 284 -11.50 1.05 -6.25
N SER A 285 -11.62 2.35 -5.92
CA SER A 285 -11.21 3.49 -6.75
C SER A 285 -9.71 3.85 -6.72
N ILE A 286 -8.81 2.89 -6.47
CA ILE A 286 -7.37 3.21 -6.51
C ILE A 286 -6.94 3.27 -7.98
N PRO A 287 -6.27 4.35 -8.43
CA PRO A 287 -5.79 4.48 -9.80
C PRO A 287 -4.54 3.60 -10.02
N ILE A 288 -4.74 2.29 -10.18
CA ILE A 288 -3.68 1.26 -10.21
C ILE A 288 -2.61 1.57 -11.27
N GLU A 289 -3.02 1.89 -12.49
CA GLU A 289 -2.09 2.19 -13.59
C GLU A 289 -1.24 3.44 -13.30
N LEU A 290 -1.88 4.53 -12.84
CA LEU A 290 -1.16 5.76 -12.47
C LEU A 290 -0.21 5.52 -11.29
N LEU A 291 -0.61 4.69 -10.33
CA LEU A 291 0.23 4.34 -9.18
C LEU A 291 1.47 3.55 -9.62
N ILE A 292 1.35 2.57 -10.53
CA ILE A 292 2.50 1.84 -11.09
C ILE A 292 3.42 2.77 -11.88
N ASN A 293 2.86 3.63 -12.74
CA ASN A 293 3.64 4.63 -13.46
C ASN A 293 4.43 5.53 -12.50
N THR A 294 3.79 5.98 -11.42
CA THR A 294 4.42 6.80 -10.38
C THR A 294 5.56 6.05 -9.67
N ILE A 295 5.34 4.78 -9.32
CA ILE A 295 6.39 3.94 -8.69
C ILE A 295 7.55 3.69 -9.66
N SER A 296 7.27 3.51 -10.95
CA SER A 296 8.29 3.41 -12.00
C SER A 296 9.16 4.66 -12.05
N GLU A 297 8.55 5.84 -12.04
CA GLU A 297 9.27 7.13 -12.00
C GLU A 297 10.17 7.22 -10.75
N VAL A 298 9.66 6.85 -9.56
CA VAL A 298 10.46 6.80 -8.32
C VAL A 298 11.68 5.89 -8.46
N LEU A 299 11.55 4.71 -9.07
CA LEU A 299 12.63 3.73 -9.23
C LEU A 299 13.56 4.01 -10.43
N SER A 300 13.23 4.99 -11.29
CA SER A 300 13.95 5.24 -12.55
C SER A 300 14.62 6.61 -12.63
N THR A 301 14.13 7.60 -11.88
CA THR A 301 14.71 8.96 -11.93
C THR A 301 16.17 8.96 -11.48
N PRO A 302 17.08 9.77 -12.06
CA PRO A 302 18.47 9.83 -11.60
C PRO A 302 18.62 10.10 -10.09
N VAL A 303 17.61 10.73 -9.49
CA VAL A 303 17.50 11.01 -8.06
C VAL A 303 17.26 9.76 -7.21
N TYR A 304 16.78 8.62 -7.76
CA TYR A 304 16.59 7.37 -6.99
C TYR A 304 17.87 6.94 -6.27
N LYS A 305 19.05 7.26 -6.82
CA LYS A 305 20.34 6.97 -6.19
C LYS A 305 20.58 7.75 -4.88
N GLN A 306 19.81 8.80 -4.65
CA GLN A 306 19.81 9.61 -3.43
C GLN A 306 18.68 9.19 -2.47
N TYR A 307 17.79 8.27 -2.88
CA TYR A 307 16.75 7.77 -2.01
C TYR A 307 17.35 6.94 -0.89
N GLU A 308 16.78 7.07 0.30
CA GLU A 308 17.10 6.23 1.43
C GLU A 308 16.59 4.80 1.17
N GLU A 309 17.26 3.80 1.72
CA GLU A 309 16.87 2.39 1.57
C GLU A 309 15.39 2.15 1.88
N ALA A 310 14.87 2.77 2.95
CA ALA A 310 13.46 2.66 3.32
C ALA A 310 12.51 3.12 2.21
N CYS A 311 12.88 4.14 1.44
CA CYS A 311 12.09 4.66 0.33
C CYS A 311 12.08 3.68 -0.86
N ILE A 312 13.25 3.09 -1.18
CA ILE A 312 13.36 2.07 -2.23
C ILE A 312 12.59 0.80 -1.86
N VAL A 313 12.80 0.28 -0.64
CA VAL A 313 12.08 -0.91 -0.15
C VAL A 313 10.57 -0.70 -0.17
N ARG A 314 10.07 0.45 0.30
CA ARG A 314 8.63 0.76 0.26
C ARG A 314 8.08 0.82 -1.16
N SER A 315 8.84 1.37 -2.11
CA SER A 315 8.43 1.47 -3.52
C SER A 315 8.39 0.09 -4.18
N LEU A 316 9.39 -0.76 -3.90
CA LEU A 316 9.43 -2.15 -4.35
C LEU A 316 8.29 -2.97 -3.74
N GLN A 317 8.05 -2.84 -2.43
CA GLN A 317 6.94 -3.52 -1.78
C GLN A 317 5.58 -3.05 -2.31
N ALA A 318 5.42 -1.77 -2.62
CA ALA A 318 4.21 -1.26 -3.26
C ALA A 318 4.00 -1.91 -4.64
N LEU A 319 5.04 -1.95 -5.48
CA LEU A 319 4.99 -2.59 -6.79
C LEU A 319 4.65 -4.07 -6.70
N GLY A 320 5.37 -4.84 -5.88
CA GLY A 320 5.10 -6.27 -5.68
C GLY A 320 3.70 -6.52 -5.13
N THR A 321 3.21 -5.67 -4.23
CA THR A 321 1.83 -5.76 -3.72
C THR A 321 0.81 -5.58 -4.84
N LEU A 322 0.99 -4.58 -5.71
CA LEU A 322 0.09 -4.35 -6.84
C LEU A 322 0.12 -5.51 -7.82
N CYS A 323 1.32 -6.00 -8.18
CA CYS A 323 1.46 -7.11 -9.11
C CYS A 323 0.88 -8.43 -8.60
N LEU A 324 0.93 -8.68 -7.30
CA LEU A 324 0.28 -9.84 -6.67
C LEU A 324 -1.24 -9.68 -6.55
N THR A 325 -1.73 -8.45 -6.35
CA THR A 325 -3.15 -8.19 -6.10
C THR A 325 -3.95 -8.08 -7.39
N TYR A 326 -3.39 -7.44 -8.42
CA TYR A 326 -4.08 -7.10 -9.67
C TYR A 326 -3.31 -7.58 -10.92
N PRO A 327 -2.88 -8.86 -10.99
CA PRO A 327 -1.92 -9.32 -12.00
C PRO A 327 -2.34 -9.02 -13.46
N ALA A 328 -3.64 -9.09 -13.76
CA ALA A 328 -4.18 -8.80 -15.10
C ALA A 328 -3.98 -7.32 -15.51
N GLU A 329 -4.14 -6.39 -14.58
CA GLU A 329 -4.02 -4.95 -14.83
C GLU A 329 -2.56 -4.50 -14.76
N THR A 330 -1.75 -5.13 -13.91
CA THR A 330 -0.45 -4.59 -13.52
C THR A 330 0.71 -5.22 -14.27
N LYS A 331 0.66 -6.50 -14.66
CA LYS A 331 1.79 -7.16 -15.33
C LYS A 331 2.07 -6.53 -16.69
N ALA A 332 1.04 -6.26 -17.49
CA ALA A 332 1.19 -5.61 -18.79
C ALA A 332 1.83 -4.22 -18.65
N THR A 333 1.33 -3.39 -17.72
CA THR A 333 1.87 -2.06 -17.45
C THR A 333 3.30 -2.12 -16.91
N ALA A 334 3.59 -3.01 -15.97
CA ALA A 334 4.93 -3.17 -15.41
C ALA A 334 5.95 -3.61 -16.48
N ASN A 335 5.54 -4.50 -17.39
CA ASN A 335 6.37 -4.94 -18.51
C ASN A 335 6.60 -3.82 -19.53
N GLY A 336 5.54 -3.08 -19.90
CA GLY A 336 5.64 -1.93 -20.80
C GLY A 336 6.54 -0.80 -20.26
N LEU A 337 6.64 -0.67 -18.94
CA LEU A 337 7.53 0.26 -18.26
C LEU A 337 8.93 -0.30 -17.99
N PHE A 338 9.24 -1.52 -18.44
CA PHE A 338 10.50 -2.22 -18.21
C PHE A 338 10.86 -2.32 -16.72
N MET A 339 9.88 -2.57 -15.85
CA MET A 339 10.10 -2.57 -14.40
C MET A 339 11.06 -3.68 -13.95
N ALA A 340 11.04 -4.84 -14.61
CA ALA A 340 11.95 -5.95 -14.29
C ALA A 340 13.43 -5.53 -14.38
N SER A 341 13.81 -4.66 -15.32
CA SER A 341 15.20 -4.18 -15.45
C SER A 341 15.55 -3.03 -14.50
N LYS A 342 14.58 -2.51 -13.73
CA LYS A 342 14.74 -1.34 -12.84
C LYS A 342 14.83 -1.71 -11.37
N VAL A 343 14.17 -2.78 -10.95
CA VAL A 343 14.06 -3.16 -9.53
C VAL A 343 15.41 -3.50 -8.89
N GLU A 344 16.25 -4.30 -9.57
CA GLU A 344 17.57 -4.68 -9.05
C GLU A 344 18.57 -3.50 -9.04
N PRO A 345 18.71 -2.69 -10.12
CA PRO A 345 19.56 -1.50 -10.07
C PRO A 345 19.19 -0.52 -8.95
N ALA A 346 17.89 -0.31 -8.71
CA ALA A 346 17.42 0.57 -7.65
C ALA A 346 17.81 0.06 -6.24
N ALA A 347 17.80 -1.25 -6.02
CA ALA A 347 18.17 -1.86 -4.75
C ALA A 347 19.67 -2.10 -4.57
N SER A 348 20.43 -2.16 -5.67
CA SER A 348 21.87 -2.48 -5.67
C SER A 348 22.75 -1.66 -4.71
N PRO A 349 22.50 -0.34 -4.46
CA PRO A 349 23.33 0.46 -3.56
C PRO A 349 23.01 0.23 -2.07
N HIS A 350 21.99 -0.57 -1.75
CA HIS A 350 21.44 -0.74 -0.41
C HIS A 350 21.76 -2.12 0.19
N SER A 351 21.22 -2.39 1.39
CA SER A 351 21.45 -3.66 2.09
C SER A 351 20.97 -4.89 1.32
N GLU A 352 21.40 -6.08 1.76
CA GLU A 352 20.90 -7.36 1.26
C GLU A 352 19.38 -7.51 1.39
N THR A 353 18.77 -6.86 2.39
CA THR A 353 17.30 -6.85 2.54
C THR A 353 16.64 -6.17 1.34
N ALA A 354 17.17 -5.03 0.89
CA ALA A 354 16.64 -4.32 -0.27
C ALA A 354 16.79 -5.15 -1.56
N LYS A 355 17.93 -5.81 -1.73
CA LYS A 355 18.17 -6.70 -2.87
C LYS A 355 17.25 -7.91 -2.86
N ALA A 356 16.98 -8.49 -1.68
CA ALA A 356 16.03 -9.59 -1.52
C ALA A 356 14.60 -9.15 -1.91
N VAL A 357 14.16 -7.97 -1.48
CA VAL A 357 12.85 -7.42 -1.90
C VAL A 357 12.81 -7.22 -3.42
N ALA A 358 13.86 -6.66 -4.02
CA ALA A 358 13.92 -6.47 -5.48
C ALA A 358 13.82 -7.80 -6.25
N LYS A 359 14.50 -8.85 -5.76
CA LYS A 359 14.43 -10.20 -6.35
C LYS A 359 13.03 -10.79 -6.27
N GLU A 360 12.33 -10.65 -5.14
CA GLU A 360 10.94 -11.10 -5.02
C GLU A 360 10.03 -10.35 -6.01
N VAL A 361 10.19 -9.04 -6.12
CA VAL A 361 9.40 -8.22 -7.05
C VAL A 361 9.70 -8.54 -8.50
N TYR A 362 10.98 -8.79 -8.85
CA TYR A 362 11.38 -9.25 -10.18
C TYR A 362 10.63 -10.53 -10.57
N ASN A 363 10.63 -11.53 -9.67
CA ASN A 363 9.95 -12.81 -9.89
C ASN A 363 8.44 -12.68 -10.07
N VAL A 364 7.81 -11.68 -9.44
CA VAL A 364 6.38 -11.41 -9.58
C VAL A 364 6.05 -10.72 -10.92
N ILE A 365 6.96 -9.90 -11.44
CA ILE A 365 6.77 -9.19 -12.72
C ILE A 365 6.93 -10.14 -13.90
N GLN A 366 7.90 -11.05 -13.84
CA GLN A 366 8.02 -12.19 -14.78
C GLN A 366 6.76 -13.07 -14.70
#